data_AF-B4Q8N9-F1
#
_entry.id   AF-B4Q8N9-F1
#
_cell.length_a   1.000
_cell.length_b   1.000
_cell.length_c   1.000
_cell.angle_alpha   90.00
_cell.angle_beta   90.00
_cell.angle_gamma   90.00
#
_symmetry.space_group_name_H-M   'P 1'
#
loop_
_entity.id
_entity.type
_entity.pdbx_description
1 polymer ?
#
loop_
_entity_poly.entity_id
_entity_poly.type
_entity_poly.pdbx_seq_one_letter_code
_entity_poly.pdbx_strand_id
1 'polypeptide(L)'
;MPFMANLSGKSLARSLKPGDKNKAAEKLGRVLRNFNITKISDLELISNSTDRLDITFHFFGVKGDSQRIRDAITRMVERGRIGNFTLVANFHHFDENPPLGLLELTVNQPQSGVREASEFIISCTAQGSSRMQFQWFKDGAVVNASKATR
;
A
#
# COMPACT_ATOMS: atom_id res chain seq x y z
N MET A 1 14.80 4.69 -6.62
CA MET A 1 13.97 3.53 -6.26
C MET A 1 12.55 3.99 -5.94
N PRO A 2 11.51 3.31 -6.44
CA PRO A 2 10.13 3.59 -6.06
C PRO A 2 9.84 3.11 -4.63
N PHE A 3 8.86 3.74 -3.98
CA PHE A 3 8.31 3.28 -2.71
C PHE A 3 6.79 3.40 -2.74
N MET A 4 6.14 2.60 -1.92
CA MET A 4 4.70 2.63 -1.70
C MET A 4 4.43 3.50 -0.47
N ALA A 5 3.52 4.46 -0.60
CA ALA A 5 3.17 5.41 0.45
C ALA A 5 1.73 5.21 0.89
N ASN A 6 1.48 5.17 2.19
CA ASN A 6 0.14 5.30 2.74
C ASN A 6 0.06 6.58 3.56
N LEU A 7 -0.85 7.47 3.19
CA LEU A 7 -1.23 8.64 3.99
C LEU A 7 -2.59 8.36 4.63
N SER A 8 -2.58 8.06 5.93
CA SER A 8 -3.81 7.85 6.71
C SER A 8 -4.16 9.10 7.51
N GLY A 9 -5.45 9.37 7.66
CA GLY A 9 -5.97 10.44 8.51
C GLY A 9 -7.47 10.29 8.77
N LYS A 10 -8.02 11.19 9.60
CA LYS A 10 -9.45 11.19 9.92
C LYS A 10 -10.20 12.30 9.20
N SER A 11 -11.29 11.94 8.53
CA SER A 11 -12.27 12.85 7.95
C SER A 11 -13.28 13.32 8.98
N LEU A 12 -13.81 14.53 8.79
CA LEU A 12 -15.05 14.95 9.46
C LEU A 12 -16.31 14.55 8.68
N ALA A 13 -16.18 14.03 7.46
CA ALA A 13 -17.32 13.56 6.67
C ALA A 13 -17.84 12.22 7.22
N ARG A 14 -19.16 12.09 7.39
CA ARG A 14 -19.80 10.84 7.87
C ARG A 14 -19.74 9.68 6.87
N SER A 15 -19.46 9.93 5.60
CA SER A 15 -19.36 8.92 4.54
C SER A 15 -18.87 9.58 3.26
N LEU A 16 -18.01 8.90 2.51
CA LEU A 16 -17.56 9.30 1.18
C LEU A 16 -18.26 8.46 0.11
N LYS A 17 -18.96 9.11 -0.83
CA LYS A 17 -19.50 8.39 -1.99
C LYS A 17 -18.36 7.99 -2.92
N PRO A 18 -18.52 6.97 -3.79
CA PRO A 18 -17.47 6.56 -4.72
C PRO A 18 -16.90 7.71 -5.57
N GLY A 19 -17.75 8.62 -6.06
CA GLY A 19 -17.31 9.81 -6.80
C GLY A 19 -16.52 10.82 -5.97
N ASP A 20 -16.69 10.83 -4.64
CA ASP A 20 -15.92 11.68 -3.74
C ASP A 20 -14.50 11.13 -3.52
N LYS A 21 -14.33 9.80 -3.60
CA LYS A 21 -13.02 9.14 -3.47
C LYS A 21 -12.06 9.58 -4.58
N ASN A 22 -12.49 9.54 -5.84
CA ASN A 22 -11.68 9.96 -6.98
C ASN A 22 -11.35 11.45 -6.91
N LYS A 23 -12.33 12.29 -6.54
CA LYS A 23 -12.09 13.73 -6.34
C LYS A 23 -11.10 14.02 -5.21
N ALA A 24 -11.10 13.22 -4.14
CA ALA A 24 -10.14 13.33 -3.05
C ALA A 24 -8.72 13.00 -3.52
N ALA A 25 -8.57 11.88 -4.25
CA ALA A 25 -7.29 11.48 -4.82
C ALA A 25 -6.75 12.53 -5.80
N GLU A 26 -7.59 13.03 -6.72
CA GLU A 26 -7.19 14.10 -7.64
C GLU A 26 -6.74 15.38 -6.92
N LYS A 27 -7.46 15.79 -5.87
CA LYS A 27 -7.12 16.98 -5.08
C LYS A 27 -5.79 16.82 -4.38
N LEU A 28 -5.56 15.67 -3.73
CA LEU A 28 -4.27 15.36 -3.11
C LEU A 28 -3.15 15.36 -4.16
N GLY A 29 -3.37 14.73 -5.31
CA GLY A 29 -2.42 14.72 -6.42
C GLY A 29 -2.06 16.12 -6.91
N ARG A 30 -3.04 17.03 -7.04
CA ARG A 30 -2.81 18.44 -7.39
C ARG A 30 -1.98 19.17 -6.35
N VAL A 31 -2.25 18.96 -5.06
CA VAL A 31 -1.47 19.61 -4.01
C VAL A 31 -0.03 19.11 -4.03
N LEU A 32 0.18 17.80 -4.11
CA LEU A 32 1.51 17.19 -4.17
C LEU A 32 2.32 17.71 -5.37
N ARG A 33 1.70 17.89 -6.55
CA ARG A 33 2.38 18.48 -7.72
C ARG A 33 2.97 19.88 -7.47
N ASN A 34 2.43 20.66 -6.54
CA ASN A 34 2.93 22.00 -6.21
C ASN A 34 4.22 21.98 -5.36
N PHE A 35 4.71 20.80 -4.94
CA PHE A 35 5.89 20.64 -4.09
C PHE A 35 7.14 20.18 -4.85
N ASN A 36 7.21 20.42 -6.17
CA ASN A 36 8.31 19.98 -7.03
C ASN A 36 8.60 18.48 -6.88
N ILE A 37 7.56 17.64 -6.81
CA ILE A 37 7.68 16.19 -6.72
C ILE A 37 7.89 15.63 -8.13
N THR A 38 8.91 14.78 -8.28
CA THR A 38 9.36 14.26 -9.58
C THR A 38 8.32 13.34 -10.20
N LYS A 39 7.76 12.42 -9.41
CA LYS A 39 6.72 11.50 -9.88
C LYS A 39 5.87 10.95 -8.73
N ILE A 40 4.55 10.92 -8.95
CA ILE A 40 3.59 10.15 -8.17
C ILE A 40 2.71 9.35 -9.15
N SER A 41 2.44 8.09 -8.85
CA SER A 41 1.50 7.25 -9.61
C SER A 41 0.53 6.50 -8.72
N ASP A 42 -0.54 5.99 -9.33
CA ASP A 42 -1.54 5.11 -8.72
C ASP A 42 -2.08 5.65 -7.39
N LEU A 43 -2.33 6.95 -7.38
CA LEU A 43 -2.90 7.64 -6.22
C LEU A 43 -4.38 7.31 -6.11
N GLU A 44 -4.72 6.55 -5.08
CA GLU A 44 -6.06 6.06 -4.82
C GLU A 44 -6.46 6.26 -3.37
N LEU A 45 -7.77 6.33 -3.12
CA LEU A 45 -8.31 6.37 -1.77
C LEU A 45 -8.83 4.99 -1.35
N ILE A 46 -8.06 4.32 -0.50
CA ILE A 46 -8.34 2.99 0.04
C ILE A 46 -8.85 3.15 1.48
N SER A 47 -10.06 3.67 1.65
CA SER A 47 -10.71 3.69 2.97
C SER A 47 -11.04 2.25 3.39
N ASN A 48 -10.39 1.76 4.45
CA ASN A 48 -10.49 0.37 4.94
C ASN A 48 -11.04 0.29 6.38
N SER A 49 -11.82 1.28 6.82
CA SER A 49 -12.37 1.25 8.17
C SER A 49 -13.88 1.22 8.13
N THR A 50 -14.46 0.28 8.89
CA THR A 50 -15.87 0.31 9.28
C THR A 50 -16.21 1.56 10.08
N ASP A 51 -15.20 2.20 10.70
CA ASP A 51 -15.33 3.57 11.21
C ASP A 51 -15.26 4.55 10.04
N ARG A 52 -16.42 5.15 9.79
CA ARG A 52 -16.74 6.07 8.69
C ARG A 52 -15.84 7.30 8.54
N LEU A 53 -14.83 7.45 9.39
CA LEU A 53 -13.95 8.60 9.47
C LEU A 53 -12.53 8.31 9.00
N ASP A 54 -12.06 7.07 8.91
CA ASP A 54 -10.66 6.81 8.51
C ASP A 54 -10.51 6.81 6.98
N ILE A 55 -9.57 7.64 6.52
CA ILE A 55 -9.21 7.84 5.12
C ILE A 55 -7.75 7.45 4.96
N THR A 56 -7.45 6.52 4.06
CA THR A 56 -6.08 6.17 3.70
C THR A 56 -5.88 6.36 2.20
N PHE A 57 -5.04 7.32 1.83
CA PHE A 57 -4.55 7.45 0.46
C PHE A 57 -3.36 6.54 0.25
N HIS A 58 -3.35 5.86 -0.88
CA HIS A 58 -2.30 4.99 -1.32
C HIS A 58 -1.71 5.54 -2.61
N PHE A 59 -0.39 5.56 -2.74
CA PHE A 59 0.27 5.97 -3.98
C PHE A 59 1.71 5.46 -4.04
N PHE A 60 2.31 5.50 -5.23
CA PHE A 60 3.73 5.27 -5.42
C PHE A 60 4.47 6.58 -5.63
N GLY A 61 5.64 6.70 -4.98
CA GLY A 61 6.54 7.84 -5.11
C GLY A 61 7.97 7.40 -5.38
N VAL A 62 8.85 8.35 -5.68
CA VAL A 62 10.29 8.12 -5.79
C VAL A 62 10.97 8.45 -4.46
N LYS A 63 11.87 7.59 -3.98
CA LYS A 63 12.52 7.76 -2.67
C LYS A 63 13.18 9.13 -2.48
N GLY A 64 13.74 9.73 -3.54
CA GLY A 64 14.32 11.07 -3.50
C GLY A 64 13.32 12.21 -3.22
N ASP A 65 12.02 11.97 -3.38
CA ASP A 65 10.95 12.92 -3.10
C ASP A 65 10.29 12.69 -1.72
N SER A 66 10.67 11.65 -0.97
CA SER A 66 10.01 11.25 0.29
C SER A 66 9.89 12.41 1.30
N GLN A 67 10.96 13.17 1.53
CA GLN A 67 10.93 14.32 2.44
C GLN A 67 10.02 15.45 1.93
N ARG A 68 10.08 15.76 0.63
CA ARG A 68 9.19 16.75 0.00
C ARG A 68 7.71 16.35 0.11
N ILE A 69 7.41 15.05 -0.02
CA ILE A 69 6.08 14.49 0.17
C ILE A 69 5.64 14.65 1.64
N ARG A 70 6.51 14.33 2.61
CA ARG A 70 6.22 14.51 4.05
C ARG A 70 5.93 15.98 4.37
N ASP A 71 6.78 16.90 3.93
CA ASP A 71 6.60 18.34 4.15
C ASP A 71 5.29 18.84 3.53
N ALA A 72 4.96 18.37 2.33
CA ALA A 72 3.71 18.70 1.66
C ALA A 72 2.49 18.28 2.48
N ILE A 73 2.54 17.06 3.03
CA ILE A 73 1.49 16.49 3.86
C ILE A 73 1.37 17.27 5.17
N THR A 74 2.47 17.55 5.85
CA THR A 74 2.47 18.35 7.10
C THR A 74 1.83 19.71 6.86
N ARG A 75 2.23 20.44 5.80
CA ARG A 75 1.62 21.74 5.46
C ARG A 75 0.13 21.64 5.08
N MET A 76 -0.30 20.53 4.48
CA MET A 76 -1.72 20.29 4.20
C MET A 76 -2.53 20.06 5.48
N VAL A 77 -1.96 19.30 6.42
CA VAL A 77 -2.64 18.99 7.69
C VAL A 77 -2.68 20.20 8.61
N GLU A 78 -1.63 21.04 8.63
CA GLU A 78 -1.65 22.35 9.31
C GLU A 78 -2.79 23.25 8.81
N ARG A 79 -3.11 23.18 7.52
CA ARG A 79 -4.26 23.90 6.93
C ARG A 79 -5.62 23.24 7.24
N GLY A 80 -5.61 22.06 7.85
CA GLY A 80 -6.80 21.29 8.24
C GLY A 80 -7.65 20.76 7.08
N ARG A 81 -7.14 20.81 5.83
CA ARG A 81 -7.94 20.51 4.63
C ARG A 81 -7.13 19.89 3.49
N ILE A 82 -7.73 18.89 2.85
CA ILE A 82 -7.33 18.40 1.51
C ILE A 82 -8.43 18.81 0.52
N GLY A 83 -8.23 19.95 -0.14
CA GLY A 83 -9.26 20.57 -0.98
C GLY A 83 -10.57 20.83 -0.22
N ASN A 84 -11.64 20.06 -0.47
CA ASN A 84 -12.93 20.23 0.24
C ASN A 84 -13.11 19.27 1.42
N PHE A 85 -12.12 18.41 1.68
CA PHE A 85 -12.16 17.47 2.78
C PHE A 85 -11.54 18.11 4.01
N THR A 86 -12.32 18.32 5.05
CA THR A 86 -11.80 18.77 6.34
C THR A 86 -11.24 17.56 7.08
N LEU A 87 -9.97 17.67 7.48
CA LEU A 87 -9.30 16.66 8.27
C LEU A 87 -9.38 17.01 9.74
N VAL A 88 -9.40 15.98 10.59
CA VAL A 88 -9.15 16.17 12.03
C VAL A 88 -7.68 16.59 12.18
N ALA A 89 -7.47 17.76 12.79
CA ALA A 89 -6.14 18.29 13.03
C ALA A 89 -5.27 17.29 13.80
N ASN A 90 -3.96 17.25 13.49
CA ASN A 90 -2.96 16.41 14.15
C ASN A 90 -3.16 14.88 14.05
N PHE A 91 -4.13 14.41 13.27
CA PHE A 91 -4.32 12.98 13.00
C PHE A 91 -3.93 12.64 11.55
N HIS A 92 -2.63 12.50 11.33
CA HIS A 92 -2.10 12.00 10.07
C HIS A 92 -0.93 11.05 10.31
N HIS A 93 -0.89 9.96 9.55
CA HIS A 93 0.18 8.98 9.59
C HIS A 93 0.67 8.74 8.17
N PHE A 94 1.97 8.90 7.96
CA PHE A 94 2.61 8.69 6.67
C PHE A 94 3.60 7.53 6.74
N ASP A 95 3.21 6.42 6.12
CA ASP A 95 3.97 5.18 6.09
C ASP A 95 4.62 4.97 4.73
N GLU A 96 5.92 4.72 4.75
CA GLU A 96 6.66 4.25 3.58
C GLU A 96 6.85 2.76 3.68
N ASN A 97 6.42 2.04 2.64
CA ASN A 97 6.57 0.60 2.52
C ASN A 97 7.35 0.29 1.25
N PRO A 98 8.15 -0.79 1.22
CA PRO A 98 8.69 -1.27 -0.04
C PRO A 98 7.52 -1.69 -0.97
N PRO A 99 7.65 -1.47 -2.28
CA PRO A 99 6.65 -1.95 -3.23
C PRO A 99 6.59 -3.48 -3.18
N LEU A 100 5.39 -4.03 -3.44
CA LEU A 100 5.20 -5.48 -3.51
C LEU A 100 6.11 -6.06 -4.59
N GLY A 101 6.96 -7.01 -4.21
CA GLY A 101 7.90 -7.64 -5.13
C GLY A 101 8.34 -9.01 -4.65
N LEU A 102 8.35 -9.98 -5.56
CA LEU A 102 8.97 -11.27 -5.32
C LEU A 102 10.50 -11.09 -5.34
N LEU A 103 11.17 -11.54 -4.28
CA LEU A 103 12.62 -11.52 -4.18
C LEU A 103 13.20 -12.88 -4.58
N GLU A 104 12.60 -13.96 -4.09
CA GLU A 104 13.12 -15.30 -4.30
C GLU A 104 12.00 -16.35 -4.26
N LEU A 105 12.12 -17.37 -5.11
CA LEU A 105 11.28 -18.57 -5.09
C LEU A 105 12.20 -19.78 -5.25
N THR A 106 12.26 -20.61 -4.21
CA THR A 106 13.17 -21.76 -4.17
C THR A 106 12.45 -23.04 -3.83
N VAL A 107 13.08 -24.15 -4.22
CA VAL A 107 12.75 -25.50 -3.78
C VAL A 107 13.98 -26.04 -3.08
N ASN A 108 13.82 -26.68 -1.93
CA ASN A 108 14.95 -27.17 -1.13
C ASN A 108 15.76 -28.31 -1.81
N GLN A 109 15.24 -28.89 -2.90
CA GLN A 109 15.87 -29.96 -3.69
C GLN A 109 15.91 -29.61 -5.19
N PRO A 110 16.65 -28.56 -5.60
CA PRO A 110 16.53 -28.02 -6.95
C PRO A 110 17.21 -28.87 -8.03
N GLN A 111 18.15 -29.74 -7.67
CA GLN A 111 19.01 -30.46 -8.63
C GLN A 111 18.68 -31.96 -8.78
N SER A 112 18.08 -32.60 -7.78
CA SER A 112 17.86 -34.05 -7.78
C SER A 112 16.50 -34.48 -8.33
N GLY A 113 15.61 -33.52 -8.63
CA GLY A 113 14.19 -33.79 -8.64
C GLY A 113 13.69 -34.19 -7.25
N VAL A 114 12.39 -34.10 -7.03
CA VAL A 114 11.76 -34.61 -5.81
C VAL A 114 11.41 -36.07 -6.06
N ARG A 115 11.88 -36.97 -5.20
CA ARG A 115 11.53 -38.40 -5.30
C ARG A 115 10.03 -38.57 -5.01
N GLU A 116 9.41 -39.52 -5.67
CA GLU A 116 8.03 -39.88 -5.35
C GLU A 116 7.92 -40.25 -3.86
N ALA A 117 6.81 -39.85 -3.23
CA ALA A 117 6.52 -39.99 -1.80
C ALA A 117 7.52 -39.30 -0.84
N SER A 118 8.44 -38.46 -1.35
CA SER A 118 9.30 -37.62 -0.51
C SER A 118 8.71 -36.24 -0.27
N GLU A 119 8.98 -35.69 0.91
CA GLU A 119 8.62 -34.32 1.23
C GLU A 119 9.61 -33.33 0.62
N PHE A 120 9.12 -32.16 0.27
CA PHE A 120 9.92 -31.04 -0.21
C PHE A 120 9.30 -29.72 0.22
N ILE A 121 10.12 -28.67 0.21
CA ILE A 121 9.72 -27.34 0.65
C ILE A 121 9.84 -26.41 -0.55
N ILE A 122 8.77 -25.66 -0.81
CA ILE A 122 8.79 -24.49 -1.69
C ILE A 122 8.79 -23.24 -0.79
N SER A 123 9.80 -22.41 -0.93
CA SER A 123 9.94 -21.17 -0.15
C SER A 123 9.80 -19.96 -1.05
N CYS A 124 9.03 -18.97 -0.58
CA CYS A 124 8.81 -17.70 -1.27
C CYS A 124 9.25 -16.56 -0.36
N THR A 125 10.23 -15.79 -0.82
CA THR A 125 10.70 -14.56 -0.16
C THR A 125 10.19 -13.38 -0.98
N ALA A 126 9.47 -12.46 -0.34
CA ALA A 126 8.95 -11.26 -0.99
C ALA A 126 9.13 -10.04 -0.08
N GLN A 127 9.15 -8.86 -0.69
CA GLN A 127 9.08 -7.58 -0.01
C GLN A 127 7.70 -6.95 -0.23
N GLY A 128 7.25 -6.17 0.75
CA GLY A 128 6.00 -5.44 0.67
C GLY A 128 5.66 -4.78 2.01
N SER A 129 4.43 -4.30 2.13
CA SER A 129 3.91 -3.81 3.41
C SER A 129 3.72 -4.93 4.44
N SER A 130 3.58 -4.57 5.72
CA SER A 130 3.24 -5.50 6.80
C SER A 130 1.90 -6.24 6.61
N ARG A 131 1.05 -5.77 5.70
CA ARG A 131 -0.24 -6.39 5.35
C ARG A 131 -0.19 -7.31 4.12
N MET A 132 1.00 -7.56 3.57
CA MET A 132 1.17 -8.48 2.44
C MET A 132 0.71 -9.90 2.81
N GLN A 133 0.12 -10.61 1.84
CA GLN A 133 -0.36 -11.98 2.01
C GLN A 133 0.22 -12.88 0.93
N PHE A 134 0.37 -14.17 1.26
CA PHE A 134 0.86 -15.19 0.33
C PHE A 134 -0.26 -16.19 0.04
N GLN A 135 -0.44 -16.53 -1.23
CA GLN A 135 -1.39 -17.55 -1.67
C GLN A 135 -0.71 -18.43 -2.72
N TRP A 136 -0.66 -19.73 -2.45
CA TRP A 136 -0.11 -20.71 -3.38
C TRP A 136 -1.20 -21.24 -4.31
N PHE A 137 -0.86 -21.38 -5.58
CA PHE A 137 -1.71 -21.97 -6.61
C PHE A 137 -0.95 -23.09 -7.32
N LYS A 138 -1.69 -24.14 -7.68
CA LYS A 138 -1.23 -25.20 -8.58
C LYS A 138 -2.27 -25.35 -9.68
N ASP A 139 -1.85 -25.18 -10.93
CA ASP A 139 -2.71 -25.36 -12.11
C ASP A 139 -4.03 -24.56 -12.04
N GLY A 140 -3.96 -23.35 -11.47
CA GLY A 140 -5.12 -22.47 -11.27
C GLY A 140 -5.97 -22.76 -10.03
N ALA A 141 -5.73 -23.87 -9.31
CA ALA A 141 -6.40 -24.20 -8.07
C ALA A 141 -5.60 -23.73 -6.84
N VAL A 142 -6.31 -23.26 -5.82
CA VAL A 142 -5.72 -22.86 -4.53
C VAL A 142 -5.12 -24.09 -3.83
N VAL A 143 -3.85 -24.01 -3.46
CA VAL A 143 -3.20 -25.03 -2.63
C VAL A 143 -3.72 -24.93 -1.20
N ASN A 144 -4.13 -26.07 -0.66
CA ASN A 144 -4.58 -26.14 0.72
C ASN A 144 -3.38 -26.15 1.69
N ALA A 145 -3.02 -24.97 2.19
CA ALA A 145 -1.94 -24.78 3.17
C ALA A 145 -2.24 -25.33 4.58
N SER A 146 -3.43 -25.90 4.83
CA SER A 146 -3.69 -26.68 6.06
C SER A 146 -3.33 -28.16 5.91
N LYS A 147 -3.24 -28.65 4.67
CA LYS A 147 -2.75 -30.00 4.34
C LYS A 147 -1.28 -30.02 3.98
N ALA A 148 -0.76 -28.92 3.40
CA ALA A 148 0.67 -28.69 3.27
C ALA A 148 1.20 -28.11 4.59
N THR A 149 2.12 -28.81 5.25
CA THR A 149 2.76 -28.35 6.48
C THR A 149 3.65 -27.14 6.20
N ARG A 150 3.59 -26.13 7.09
CA ARG A 150 4.35 -24.88 7.01
C ARG A 150 5.67 -24.98 7.77
#